data_AF-A0A0K1K3Z4-F1
#
_entry.id   AF-A0A0K1K3Z4-F1
#
_cell.length_a   1.000
_cell.length_b   1.000
_cell.length_c   1.000
_cell.angle_alpha   90.00
_cell.angle_beta   90.00
_cell.angle_gamma   90.00
#
_symmetry.space_group_name_H-M   'P 1'
#
loop_
_entity.id
_entity.type
_entity.pdbx_description
1 polymer ?
#
loop_
_entity_poly.entity_id
_entity_poly.type
_entity_poly.pdbx_seq_one_letter_code
_entity_poly.pdbx_strand_id
1 'polypeptide(L)'
;MPEPPAQGINSGKQANAGGGKPSAAPRAEAPRSGAPLRKPISKTTWAMVALFLLAVWLLMRPESVAKQAAHRVDEAIAMLPECRLADARAELAALTEAKAPKAQTKRLQDAIAGAVPGCEKKVRRDKAWKELAPILESATRSGAAERAAERLSGFTRKWGESPETKELAGRIDAKRAENLLDEADACLRKNDRACMEARIKAAEKLKRPEAEERIRQLKERLSHLLESTLLDQASSPAPQSEAASATAREVQRLQADAVREIAQGNYRAAIGRASQCMTQTDPGNRECQQLHEKAERLEREYQRCIMGGMTWSNGRCL
;
A
#
# COMPACT_ATOMS: atom_id res chain seq x y z
N MET A 1 -44.35 4.35 26.51
CA MET A 1 -45.31 5.42 26.85
C MET A 1 -44.50 6.60 27.38
N PRO A 2 -44.77 7.88 27.06
CA PRO A 2 -45.80 8.51 26.19
C PRO A 2 -45.17 9.13 24.91
N GLU A 3 -45.81 9.08 23.73
CA GLU A 3 -46.80 10.00 23.09
C GLU A 3 -46.24 11.30 22.44
N PRO A 4 -46.74 11.68 21.23
CA PRO A 4 -46.29 12.82 20.40
C PRO A 4 -47.11 14.10 20.70
N PRO A 5 -46.85 15.26 20.06
CA PRO A 5 -47.75 15.77 18.99
C PRO A 5 -47.00 16.74 18.00
N ALA A 6 -47.54 17.45 17.01
CA ALA A 6 -48.89 17.79 16.57
C ALA A 6 -48.84 18.22 15.10
N GLN A 7 -49.86 17.86 14.31
CA GLN A 7 -50.19 18.50 13.04
C GLN A 7 -51.01 19.78 13.32
N GLY A 8 -50.63 20.89 12.71
CA GLY A 8 -51.37 22.14 12.76
C GLY A 8 -52.37 22.24 11.61
N ILE A 9 -53.64 21.96 11.91
CA ILE A 9 -54.80 22.30 11.09
C ILE A 9 -55.63 23.28 11.93
N ASN A 10 -55.76 24.52 11.49
CA ASN A 10 -56.71 25.50 12.04
C ASN A 10 -57.31 26.27 10.85
N SER A 11 -58.59 26.04 10.56
CA SER A 11 -59.74 26.87 10.98
C SER A 11 -60.14 27.73 9.78
N GLY A 12 -61.34 27.65 9.23
CA GLY A 12 -62.62 27.48 9.89
C GLY A 12 -63.37 28.80 9.77
N LYS A 13 -64.44 28.83 8.97
CA LYS A 13 -65.56 29.73 9.21
C LYS A 13 -66.86 29.14 8.65
N GLN A 14 -67.56 28.46 9.54
CA GLN A 14 -69.00 28.22 9.51
C GLN A 14 -69.73 29.31 10.32
N ALA A 15 -71.06 29.27 10.20
CA ALA A 15 -72.13 29.84 11.03
C ALA A 15 -72.93 30.93 10.28
N ASN A 16 -74.27 30.98 10.33
CA ASN A 16 -75.29 30.28 11.12
C ASN A 16 -76.67 30.49 10.44
N ALA A 17 -77.61 29.53 10.44
CA ALA A 17 -78.79 29.37 11.34
C ALA A 17 -79.74 30.60 11.38
N GLY A 18 -81.07 30.54 11.40
CA GLY A 18 -82.18 29.56 11.49
C GLY A 18 -83.48 30.41 11.27
N GLY A 19 -84.71 29.95 11.09
CA GLY A 19 -85.49 28.82 11.59
C GLY A 19 -86.99 29.15 11.34
N GLY A 20 -87.87 28.14 11.35
CA GLY A 20 -89.33 28.33 11.23
C GLY A 20 -90.07 26.99 11.00
N LYS A 21 -91.02 26.66 11.90
CA LYS A 21 -91.70 25.36 12.07
C LYS A 21 -92.94 25.16 11.14
N PRO A 22 -93.54 23.94 11.09
CA PRO A 22 -94.43 23.44 10.01
C PRO A 22 -95.93 23.35 10.37
N SER A 23 -96.82 23.27 9.36
CA SER A 23 -98.00 22.35 9.35
C SER A 23 -98.91 22.44 8.10
N ALA A 24 -99.29 21.23 7.65
CA ALA A 24 -100.61 20.76 7.21
C ALA A 24 -101.26 21.11 5.84
N ALA A 25 -101.39 20.04 5.06
CA ALA A 25 -102.58 19.55 4.32
C ALA A 25 -102.83 19.97 2.84
N PRO A 26 -103.46 19.07 2.04
CA PRO A 26 -103.19 18.94 0.60
C PRO A 26 -104.35 19.40 -0.29
N ARG A 27 -104.06 19.87 -1.52
CA ARG A 27 -104.98 19.69 -2.67
C ARG A 27 -104.42 20.11 -4.03
N ALA A 28 -104.85 19.32 -5.01
CA ALA A 28 -105.11 19.62 -6.41
C ALA A 28 -103.92 19.55 -7.41
N GLU A 29 -104.11 18.60 -8.33
CA GLU A 29 -103.33 18.30 -9.53
C GLU A 29 -103.19 19.48 -10.51
N ALA A 30 -102.03 19.54 -11.17
CA ALA A 30 -101.92 19.89 -12.58
C ALA A 30 -100.64 19.24 -13.17
N PRO A 31 -100.65 18.75 -14.43
CA PRO A 31 -99.60 17.89 -14.94
C PRO A 31 -98.52 18.65 -15.72
N ARG A 32 -97.34 17.99 -15.84
CA ARG A 32 -96.26 18.13 -16.84
C ARG A 32 -95.13 19.15 -16.58
N SER A 33 -93.92 18.60 -16.46
CA SER A 33 -92.70 18.87 -17.25
C SER A 33 -91.47 18.49 -16.39
N GLY A 34 -90.83 17.34 -16.64
CA GLY A 34 -89.75 17.23 -17.62
C GLY A 34 -88.39 17.46 -16.92
N ALA A 35 -87.75 16.40 -16.44
CA ALA A 35 -86.38 16.46 -15.93
C ALA A 35 -85.45 17.07 -16.98
N PRO A 36 -84.54 18.02 -16.66
CA PRO A 36 -83.65 18.57 -17.67
C PRO A 36 -82.65 17.50 -18.10
N LEU A 37 -82.88 16.91 -19.27
CA LEU A 37 -81.91 16.10 -19.98
C LEU A 37 -80.63 16.93 -20.16
N ARG A 38 -79.51 16.43 -19.63
CA ARG A 38 -78.18 16.96 -19.91
C ARG A 38 -78.04 17.02 -21.44
N LYS A 39 -77.87 18.22 -21.99
CA LYS A 39 -77.59 18.40 -23.42
C LYS A 39 -76.43 17.48 -23.80
N PRO A 40 -76.49 16.73 -24.91
CA PRO A 40 -75.35 15.96 -25.35
C PRO A 40 -74.20 16.94 -25.59
N ILE A 41 -73.06 16.65 -24.99
CA ILE A 41 -71.82 17.41 -25.21
C ILE A 41 -71.62 17.49 -26.73
N SER A 42 -71.55 18.72 -27.26
CA SER A 42 -71.44 18.92 -28.71
C SER A 42 -70.16 18.24 -29.23
N LYS A 43 -70.20 17.68 -30.44
CA LYS A 43 -69.03 17.06 -31.10
C LYS A 43 -67.83 18.02 -31.12
N THR A 44 -68.08 19.33 -31.17
CA THR A 44 -67.10 20.41 -31.12
C THR A 44 -66.36 20.48 -29.77
N THR A 45 -67.05 20.23 -28.65
CA THR A 45 -66.42 20.19 -27.33
C THR A 45 -65.50 18.98 -27.20
N TRP A 46 -65.91 17.82 -27.74
CA TRP A 46 -65.05 16.64 -27.83
C TRP A 46 -63.83 16.87 -28.74
N ALA A 47 -64.00 17.57 -29.86
CA ALA A 47 -62.90 17.93 -30.74
C ALA A 47 -61.89 18.86 -30.05
N MET A 48 -62.35 19.87 -29.30
CA MET A 48 -61.48 20.78 -28.55
C MET A 48 -60.74 20.07 -27.41
N VAL A 49 -61.42 19.18 -26.69
CA VAL A 49 -60.77 18.36 -25.65
C VAL A 49 -59.73 17.41 -26.28
N ALA A 50 -60.04 16.80 -27.42
CA ALA A 50 -59.09 15.95 -28.14
C ALA A 50 -57.87 16.74 -28.62
N LEU A 51 -58.06 17.94 -29.16
CA LEU A 51 -56.98 18.80 -29.65
C LEU A 51 -56.13 19.33 -28.49
N PHE A 52 -56.75 19.67 -27.36
CA PHE A 52 -56.05 20.04 -26.13
C PHE A 52 -55.23 18.88 -25.55
N LEU A 53 -55.82 17.68 -25.48
CA LEU A 53 -55.09 16.46 -25.08
C LEU A 53 -53.94 16.15 -26.03
N LEU A 54 -54.12 16.36 -27.34
CA LEU A 54 -53.10 16.13 -28.35
C LEU A 54 -51.97 17.16 -28.26
N ALA A 55 -52.29 18.43 -27.95
CA ALA A 55 -51.31 19.47 -27.68
C ALA A 55 -50.52 19.20 -26.39
N VAL A 56 -51.19 18.79 -25.30
CA VAL A 56 -50.54 18.36 -24.05
C VAL A 56 -49.67 17.13 -24.28
N TRP A 57 -50.13 16.16 -25.07
CA TRP A 57 -49.36 14.99 -25.45
C TRP A 57 -48.15 15.32 -26.34
N LEU A 58 -48.28 16.31 -27.23
CA LEU A 58 -47.17 16.81 -28.03
C LEU A 58 -46.13 17.57 -27.20
N LEU A 59 -46.55 18.29 -26.16
CA LEU A 59 -45.67 18.94 -25.19
C LEU A 59 -44.98 17.93 -24.26
N MET A 60 -45.67 16.85 -23.90
CA MET A 60 -45.09 15.67 -23.23
C MET A 60 -44.55 14.62 -24.22
N ARG A 61 -44.06 15.04 -25.39
CA ARG A 61 -43.62 14.09 -26.44
C ARG A 61 -42.54 13.16 -25.88
N PRO A 62 -42.80 11.84 -25.82
CA PRO A 62 -41.90 10.88 -25.18
C PRO A 62 -40.53 10.80 -25.87
N GLU A 63 -40.45 11.19 -27.15
CA GLU A 63 -39.19 11.23 -27.90
C GLU A 63 -38.21 12.29 -27.37
N SER A 64 -38.70 13.45 -26.93
CA SER A 64 -37.86 14.52 -26.38
C SER A 64 -37.35 14.17 -24.98
N VAL A 65 -38.24 13.60 -24.15
CA VAL A 65 -37.92 13.09 -22.81
C VAL A 65 -36.95 11.90 -22.88
N ALA A 66 -37.11 11.00 -23.86
CA ALA A 66 -36.20 9.88 -24.06
C ALA A 66 -34.80 10.32 -24.50
N LYS A 67 -34.68 11.34 -25.36
CA LYS A 67 -33.39 11.91 -25.79
C LYS A 67 -32.70 12.64 -24.63
N GLN A 68 -33.43 13.44 -23.85
CA GLN A 68 -32.89 14.09 -22.65
C GLN A 68 -32.47 13.09 -21.58
N ALA A 69 -33.28 12.05 -21.33
CA ALA A 69 -32.92 10.98 -20.41
C ALA A 69 -31.69 10.19 -20.88
N ALA A 70 -31.55 9.93 -22.18
CA ALA A 70 -30.36 9.28 -22.74
C ALA A 70 -29.11 10.14 -22.51
N HIS A 71 -29.18 11.45 -22.77
CA HIS A 71 -28.07 12.37 -22.51
C HIS A 71 -27.65 12.38 -21.04
N ARG A 72 -28.61 12.49 -20.11
CA ARG A 72 -28.32 12.45 -18.66
C ARG A 72 -27.72 11.12 -18.23
N VAL A 73 -28.17 10.00 -18.80
CA VAL A 73 -27.57 8.70 -18.54
C VAL A 73 -26.13 8.62 -19.07
N ASP A 74 -25.86 9.11 -20.27
CA ASP A 74 -24.50 9.13 -20.82
C ASP A 74 -23.57 10.05 -20.01
N GLU A 75 -24.06 11.21 -19.56
CA GLU A 75 -23.35 12.12 -18.65
C GLU A 75 -23.06 11.46 -17.29
N ALA A 76 -24.05 10.78 -16.70
CA ALA A 76 -23.86 10.04 -15.44
C ALA A 76 -22.91 8.85 -15.59
N ILE A 77 -22.94 8.15 -16.74
CA ILE A 77 -21.98 7.08 -17.06
C ILE A 77 -20.57 7.66 -17.20
N ALA A 78 -20.42 8.84 -17.79
CA ALA A 78 -19.12 9.52 -17.92
C ALA A 78 -18.50 9.90 -16.57
N MET A 79 -19.27 9.96 -15.49
CA MET A 79 -18.77 10.20 -14.12
C MET A 79 -18.27 8.92 -13.41
N LEU A 80 -18.62 7.73 -13.90
CA LEU A 80 -18.23 6.45 -13.28
C LEU A 80 -16.71 6.20 -13.23
N PRO A 81 -15.89 6.60 -14.24
CA PRO A 81 -14.43 6.47 -14.19
C PRO A 81 -13.78 7.22 -13.01
N GLU A 82 -14.37 8.36 -12.62
CA GLU A 82 -13.98 9.18 -11.47
C GLU A 82 -14.51 8.64 -10.13
N CYS A 83 -15.22 7.52 -10.15
CA CYS A 83 -15.81 6.87 -8.99
C CYS A 83 -16.82 7.72 -8.20
N ARG A 84 -17.51 8.61 -8.91
CA ARG A 84 -18.64 9.41 -8.38
C ARG A 84 -19.94 8.60 -8.35
N LEU A 85 -19.91 7.44 -7.68
CA LEU A 85 -21.05 6.52 -7.59
C LEU A 85 -22.24 7.10 -6.82
N ALA A 86 -22.01 8.01 -5.87
CA ALA A 86 -23.07 8.69 -5.14
C ALA A 86 -23.88 9.60 -6.07
N ASP A 87 -23.19 10.39 -6.90
CA ASP A 87 -23.82 11.31 -7.86
C ASP A 87 -24.57 10.53 -8.95
N ALA A 88 -23.98 9.45 -9.48
CA ALA A 88 -24.65 8.58 -10.45
C ALA A 88 -25.91 7.90 -9.88
N ARG A 89 -25.92 7.55 -8.59
CA ARG A 89 -27.12 7.01 -7.91
C ARG A 89 -28.17 8.08 -7.64
N ALA A 90 -27.77 9.31 -7.32
CA ALA A 90 -28.68 10.44 -7.19
C ALA A 90 -29.35 10.77 -8.53
N GLU A 91 -28.58 10.74 -9.62
CA GLU A 91 -29.10 10.89 -10.99
C GLU A 91 -30.06 9.78 -11.39
N LEU A 92 -29.77 8.53 -11.01
CA LEU A 92 -30.70 7.42 -11.20
C LEU A 92 -32.02 7.66 -10.45
N ALA A 93 -31.97 8.13 -9.19
CA ALA A 93 -33.16 8.46 -8.42
C ALA A 93 -33.98 9.57 -9.10
N ALA A 94 -33.33 10.67 -9.51
CA ALA A 94 -33.98 11.76 -10.23
C ALA A 94 -34.62 11.31 -11.55
N LEU A 95 -33.96 10.43 -12.31
CA LEU A 95 -34.51 9.85 -13.54
C LEU A 95 -35.72 8.95 -13.26
N THR A 96 -35.71 8.20 -12.16
CA THR A 96 -36.86 7.37 -11.76
C THR A 96 -38.06 8.21 -11.31
N GLU A 97 -37.84 9.31 -10.58
CA GLU A 97 -38.89 10.25 -10.18
C GLU A 97 -39.49 10.98 -11.39
N ALA A 98 -38.65 11.36 -12.36
CA ALA A 98 -39.06 11.96 -13.62
C ALA A 98 -39.76 10.99 -14.59
N LYS A 99 -39.97 9.72 -14.17
CA LYS A 99 -40.57 8.65 -15.00
C LYS A 99 -39.84 8.48 -16.34
N ALA A 100 -38.50 8.56 -16.32
CA ALA A 100 -37.67 8.28 -17.48
C ALA A 100 -37.90 6.86 -18.02
N PRO A 101 -37.60 6.59 -19.30
CA PRO A 101 -37.91 5.30 -19.88
C PRO A 101 -37.04 4.20 -19.26
N LYS A 102 -37.65 3.03 -19.01
CA LYS A 102 -37.07 1.94 -18.21
C LYS A 102 -35.76 1.38 -18.77
N ALA A 103 -35.55 1.50 -20.08
CA ALA A 103 -34.32 1.04 -20.73
C ALA A 103 -33.11 1.89 -20.31
N GLN A 104 -33.28 3.21 -20.21
CA GLN A 104 -32.24 4.16 -19.82
C GLN A 104 -31.87 3.99 -18.34
N THR A 105 -32.87 3.88 -17.46
CA THR A 105 -32.63 3.65 -16.02
C THR A 105 -31.95 2.31 -15.77
N LYS A 106 -32.33 1.25 -16.51
CA LYS A 106 -31.66 -0.05 -16.42
C LYS A 106 -30.21 0.02 -16.91
N ARG A 107 -29.94 0.69 -18.03
CA ARG A 107 -28.57 0.91 -18.53
C ARG A 107 -27.69 1.61 -17.50
N LEU A 108 -28.19 2.65 -16.86
CA LEU A 108 -27.45 3.36 -15.81
C LEU A 108 -27.24 2.46 -14.57
N GLN A 109 -28.26 1.71 -14.17
CA GLN A 109 -28.15 0.75 -13.07
C GLN A 109 -27.09 -0.33 -13.32
N ASP A 110 -27.09 -0.92 -14.52
CA ASP A 110 -26.11 -1.94 -14.94
C ASP A 110 -24.70 -1.35 -15.01
N ALA A 111 -24.56 -0.12 -15.53
CA ALA A 111 -23.28 0.59 -15.56
C ALA A 111 -22.74 0.91 -14.16
N ILE A 112 -23.61 1.38 -13.24
CA ILE A 112 -23.27 1.60 -11.83
C ILE A 112 -22.82 0.28 -11.21
N ALA A 113 -23.60 -0.79 -11.37
CA ALA A 113 -23.27 -2.10 -10.80
C ALA A 113 -21.93 -2.63 -11.31
N GLY A 114 -21.63 -2.47 -12.61
CA GLY A 114 -20.34 -2.83 -13.20
C GLY A 114 -19.17 -1.98 -12.69
N ALA A 115 -19.39 -0.71 -12.36
CA ALA A 115 -18.34 0.21 -11.88
C ALA A 115 -18.02 0.04 -10.38
N VAL A 116 -18.97 -0.43 -9.56
CA VAL A 116 -18.81 -0.62 -8.10
C VAL A 116 -17.51 -1.34 -7.70
N PRO A 117 -17.20 -2.55 -8.19
CA PRO A 117 -16.03 -3.30 -7.71
C PRO A 117 -14.70 -2.58 -8.03
N GLY A 118 -14.61 -1.95 -9.19
CA GLY A 118 -13.43 -1.16 -9.59
C GLY A 118 -13.24 0.06 -8.69
N CYS A 119 -14.33 0.75 -8.38
CA CYS A 119 -14.31 1.92 -7.52
C CYS A 119 -14.07 1.59 -6.05
N GLU A 120 -14.65 0.52 -5.53
CA GLU A 120 -14.34 0.06 -4.18
C GLU A 120 -12.85 -0.28 -4.03
N LYS A 121 -12.25 -0.92 -5.03
CA LYS A 121 -10.81 -1.22 -5.02
C LYS A 121 -9.98 0.07 -4.99
N LYS A 122 -10.32 1.08 -5.81
CA LYS A 122 -9.66 2.40 -5.79
C LYS A 122 -9.80 3.09 -4.42
N VAL A 123 -11.02 3.14 -3.87
CA VAL A 123 -11.27 3.74 -2.55
C VAL A 123 -10.48 3.03 -1.45
N ARG A 124 -10.44 1.69 -1.45
CA ARG A 124 -9.63 0.92 -0.48
C ARG A 124 -8.14 1.20 -0.64
N ARG A 125 -7.65 1.31 -1.88
CA ARG A 125 -6.26 1.71 -2.15
C ARG A 125 -5.98 3.09 -1.58
N ASP A 126 -6.79 4.08 -1.93
CA ASP A 126 -6.54 5.47 -1.54
C ASP A 126 -6.62 5.65 -0.03
N LYS A 127 -7.52 4.91 0.64
CA LYS A 127 -7.53 4.83 2.10
C LYS A 127 -6.22 4.23 2.64
N ALA A 128 -5.79 3.08 2.12
CA ALA A 128 -4.55 2.45 2.53
C ALA A 128 -3.32 3.35 2.26
N TRP A 129 -3.34 4.13 1.18
CA TRP A 129 -2.30 5.10 0.87
C TRP A 129 -2.30 6.27 1.85
N LYS A 130 -3.46 6.86 2.16
CA LYS A 130 -3.60 7.95 3.15
C LYS A 130 -3.08 7.56 4.53
N GLU A 131 -3.23 6.29 4.92
CA GLU A 131 -2.70 5.76 6.18
C GLU A 131 -1.18 5.50 6.10
N LEU A 132 -0.68 4.99 4.97
CA LEU A 132 0.72 4.59 4.81
C LEU A 132 1.66 5.75 4.49
N ALA A 133 1.26 6.68 3.62
CA ALA A 133 2.07 7.80 3.15
C ALA A 133 2.71 8.62 4.29
N PRO A 134 2.00 9.09 5.33
CA PRO A 134 2.63 9.85 6.41
C PRO A 134 3.65 9.01 7.20
N ILE A 135 3.42 7.70 7.33
CA ILE A 135 4.37 6.79 7.97
C ILE A 135 5.64 6.66 7.14
N LEU A 136 5.52 6.51 5.82
CA LEU A 136 6.68 6.47 4.92
C LEU A 136 7.45 7.80 4.90
N GLU A 137 6.75 8.93 4.87
CA GLU A 137 7.39 10.24 4.90
C GLU A 137 8.15 10.48 6.19
N SER A 138 7.55 10.13 7.33
CA SER A 138 8.19 10.24 8.64
C SER A 138 9.44 9.36 8.72
N ALA A 139 9.36 8.09 8.29
CA ALA A 139 10.49 7.18 8.22
C ALA A 139 11.61 7.67 7.29
N THR A 140 11.25 8.30 6.17
CA THR A 140 12.23 8.90 5.24
C THR A 140 12.96 10.06 5.91
N ARG A 141 12.24 10.94 6.62
CA ARG A 141 12.83 12.08 7.35
C ARG A 141 13.70 11.63 8.53
N SER A 142 13.34 10.52 9.19
CA SER A 142 14.08 9.99 10.34
C SER A 142 15.28 9.11 9.97
N GLY A 143 15.70 9.08 8.70
CA GLY A 143 16.85 8.29 8.22
C GLY A 143 16.56 6.81 7.98
N ALA A 144 15.31 6.34 8.14
CA ALA A 144 14.91 4.96 7.88
C ALA A 144 14.45 4.74 6.42
N ALA A 145 15.17 5.30 5.45
CA ALA A 145 14.81 5.30 4.02
C ALA A 145 14.72 3.88 3.42
N GLU A 146 15.57 2.94 3.85
CA GLU A 146 15.52 1.54 3.41
C GLU A 146 14.20 0.86 3.79
N ARG A 147 13.77 1.00 5.04
CA ARG A 147 12.49 0.43 5.51
C ARG A 147 11.30 1.09 4.80
N ALA A 148 11.41 2.38 4.49
CA ALA A 148 10.39 3.10 3.72
C ALA A 148 10.30 2.54 2.29
N ALA A 149 11.44 2.30 1.63
CA ALA A 149 11.51 1.70 0.29
C ALA A 149 10.88 0.29 0.27
N GLU A 150 11.20 -0.56 1.24
CA GLU A 150 10.62 -1.91 1.34
C GLU A 150 9.10 -1.87 1.49
N ARG A 151 8.59 -1.03 2.40
CA ARG A 151 7.14 -0.87 2.62
C ARG A 151 6.43 -0.31 1.40
N LEU A 152 7.03 0.66 0.71
CA LEU A 152 6.48 1.21 -0.52
C LEU A 152 6.44 0.14 -1.61
N SER A 153 7.49 -0.68 -1.76
CA SER A 153 7.52 -1.78 -2.73
C SER A 153 6.43 -2.84 -2.46
N GLY A 154 6.17 -3.14 -1.17
CA GLY A 154 5.07 -4.02 -0.78
C GLY A 154 3.71 -3.43 -1.12
N PHE A 155 3.54 -2.12 -0.94
CA PHE A 155 2.33 -1.41 -1.32
C PHE A 155 2.09 -1.42 -2.82
N THR A 156 3.10 -1.05 -3.63
CA THR A 156 2.99 -1.00 -5.09
C THR A 156 2.80 -2.39 -5.70
N ARG A 157 3.39 -3.44 -5.12
CA ARG A 157 3.14 -4.82 -5.56
C ARG A 157 1.68 -5.24 -5.34
N LYS A 158 1.05 -4.81 -4.25
CA LYS A 158 -0.34 -5.17 -3.92
C LYS A 158 -1.36 -4.32 -4.67
N TRP A 159 -1.10 -3.03 -4.82
CA TRP A 159 -2.09 -2.05 -5.28
C TRP A 159 -1.79 -1.43 -6.65
N GLY A 160 -0.60 -1.67 -7.19
CA GLY A 160 -0.10 -1.01 -8.39
C GLY A 160 0.59 0.31 -8.08
N GLU A 161 1.22 0.87 -9.10
CA GLU A 161 1.96 2.12 -9.04
C GLU A 161 1.04 3.30 -9.42
N SER A 162 1.20 4.43 -8.73
CA SER A 162 0.50 5.71 -8.96
C SER A 162 1.50 6.88 -9.03
N PRO A 163 1.11 8.04 -9.60
CA PRO A 163 1.96 9.23 -9.61
C PRO A 163 2.47 9.63 -8.22
N GLU A 164 1.60 9.57 -7.21
CA GLU A 164 1.94 9.86 -5.81
C GLU A 164 2.97 8.86 -5.25
N THR A 165 2.81 7.57 -5.55
CA THR A 165 3.79 6.56 -5.09
C THR A 165 5.15 6.74 -5.78
N LYS A 166 5.17 7.18 -7.06
CA LYS A 166 6.41 7.45 -7.80
C LYS A 166 7.15 8.66 -7.25
N GLU A 167 6.41 9.72 -6.94
CA GLU A 167 6.98 10.92 -6.32
C GLU A 167 7.62 10.58 -4.97
N LEU A 168 6.90 9.83 -4.11
CA LEU A 168 7.44 9.42 -2.82
C LEU A 168 8.62 8.45 -2.97
N ALA A 169 8.59 7.52 -3.93
CA ALA A 169 9.71 6.65 -4.25
C ALA A 169 10.96 7.46 -4.63
N GLY A 170 10.80 8.48 -5.48
CA GLY A 170 11.90 9.39 -5.84
C GLY A 170 12.51 10.09 -4.63
N ARG A 171 11.67 10.58 -3.70
CA ARG A 171 12.13 11.19 -2.44
C ARG A 171 12.86 10.20 -1.53
N ILE A 172 12.35 8.96 -1.42
CA ILE A 172 12.99 7.89 -0.65
C ILE A 172 14.36 7.55 -1.24
N ASP A 173 14.46 7.39 -2.55
CA ASP A 173 15.71 7.06 -3.24
C ASP A 173 16.74 8.19 -3.12
N ALA A 174 16.33 9.45 -3.25
CA ALA A 174 17.20 10.60 -3.02
C ALA A 174 17.78 10.55 -1.60
N LYS A 175 16.93 10.27 -0.59
CA LYS A 175 17.38 10.21 0.80
C LYS A 175 18.23 8.98 1.10
N ARG A 176 17.97 7.87 0.43
CA ARG A 176 18.80 6.67 0.48
C ARG A 176 20.19 6.92 -0.13
N ALA A 177 20.26 7.65 -1.24
CA ALA A 177 21.54 8.04 -1.83
C ALA A 177 22.35 8.92 -0.87
N GLU A 178 21.72 9.93 -0.24
CA GLU A 178 22.38 10.75 0.77
C GLU A 178 22.91 9.91 1.95
N ASN A 179 22.09 9.02 2.51
CA ASN A 179 22.52 8.14 3.60
C ASN A 179 23.72 7.25 3.21
N LEU A 180 23.73 6.71 1.99
CA LEU A 180 24.86 5.92 1.48
C LEU A 180 26.14 6.75 1.36
N LEU A 181 26.02 8.02 0.98
CA LEU A 181 27.17 8.93 0.89
C LEU A 181 27.68 9.34 2.27
N ASP A 182 26.78 9.56 3.24
CA ASP A 182 27.17 9.84 4.63
C ASP A 182 27.85 8.62 5.29
N GLU A 183 27.38 7.41 4.98
CA GLU A 183 28.05 6.15 5.37
C GLU A 183 29.42 5.99 4.68
N ALA A 184 29.54 6.39 3.40
CA ALA A 184 30.80 6.39 2.69
C ALA A 184 31.80 7.37 3.34
N ASP A 185 31.37 8.58 3.70
CA ASP A 185 32.15 9.55 4.47
C ASP A 185 32.57 8.98 5.85
N ALA A 186 31.69 8.24 6.52
CA ALA A 186 32.03 7.56 7.78
C ALA A 186 33.07 6.45 7.59
N CYS A 187 33.04 5.73 6.47
CA CYS A 187 34.04 4.73 6.12
C CYS A 187 35.38 5.37 5.71
N LEU A 188 35.35 6.52 5.04
CA LEU A 188 36.52 7.33 4.76
C LEU A 188 37.26 7.72 6.05
N ARG A 189 36.53 8.18 7.08
CA ARG A 189 37.12 8.52 8.39
C ARG A 189 37.78 7.33 9.10
N LYS A 190 37.40 6.11 8.75
CA LYS A 190 37.97 4.86 9.26
C LYS A 190 39.05 4.29 8.34
N ASN A 191 39.35 4.96 7.22
CA ASN A 191 40.22 4.47 6.15
C ASN A 191 39.79 3.09 5.60
N ASP A 192 38.50 2.76 5.66
CA ASP A 192 37.97 1.50 5.12
C ASP A 192 37.59 1.65 3.64
N ARG A 193 38.55 1.29 2.78
CA ARG A 193 38.41 1.31 1.32
C ARG A 193 37.26 0.44 0.83
N ALA A 194 37.17 -0.79 1.30
CA ALA A 194 36.21 -1.77 0.80
C ALA A 194 34.78 -1.33 1.14
N CYS A 195 34.57 -0.83 2.36
CA CYS A 195 33.30 -0.21 2.73
C CYS A 195 32.97 0.96 1.79
N MET A 196 33.88 1.90 1.60
CA MET A 196 33.59 3.13 0.86
C MET A 196 33.27 2.84 -0.61
N GLU A 197 34.05 1.99 -1.29
CA GLU A 197 33.76 1.59 -2.67
C GLU A 197 32.39 0.91 -2.81
N ALA A 198 32.00 0.07 -1.84
CA ALA A 198 30.70 -0.58 -1.84
C ALA A 198 29.56 0.42 -1.71
N ARG A 199 29.70 1.43 -0.82
CA ARG A 199 28.68 2.47 -0.61
C ARG A 199 28.57 3.42 -1.80
N ILE A 200 29.68 3.81 -2.43
CA ILE A 200 29.68 4.63 -3.65
C ILE A 200 28.98 3.88 -4.80
N LYS A 201 29.34 2.62 -5.04
CA LYS A 201 28.69 1.78 -6.07
C LYS A 201 27.20 1.60 -5.82
N ALA A 202 26.79 1.49 -4.54
CA ALA A 202 25.38 1.42 -4.18
C ALA A 202 24.65 2.75 -4.48
N ALA A 203 25.26 3.88 -4.17
CA ALA A 203 24.69 5.21 -4.45
C ALA A 203 24.56 5.47 -5.97
N GLU A 204 25.56 5.08 -6.76
CA GLU A 204 25.55 5.21 -8.23
C GLU A 204 24.40 4.43 -8.89
N LYS A 205 24.03 3.27 -8.35
CA LYS A 205 22.91 2.47 -8.88
C LYS A 205 21.57 3.21 -8.79
N LEU A 206 21.44 4.15 -7.85
CA LEU A 206 20.23 4.96 -7.70
C LEU A 206 20.14 6.07 -8.77
N LYS A 207 21.22 6.36 -9.52
CA LYS A 207 21.28 7.31 -10.65
C LYS A 207 20.64 8.68 -10.35
N ARG A 208 20.99 9.25 -9.20
CA ARG A 208 20.45 10.53 -8.74
C ARG A 208 21.39 11.68 -9.11
N PRO A 209 20.94 12.68 -9.90
CA PRO A 209 21.81 13.78 -10.34
C PRO A 209 22.35 14.60 -9.16
N GLU A 210 21.56 14.76 -8.10
CA GLU A 210 21.98 15.44 -6.86
C GLU A 210 23.13 14.71 -6.13
N ALA A 211 23.29 13.41 -6.34
CA ALA A 211 24.33 12.61 -5.70
C ALA A 211 25.63 12.56 -6.52
N GLU A 212 25.60 12.88 -7.82
CA GLU A 212 26.73 12.72 -8.73
C GLU A 212 27.95 13.53 -8.30
N GLU A 213 27.74 14.77 -7.86
CA GLU A 213 28.84 15.64 -7.44
C GLU A 213 29.53 15.11 -6.17
N ARG A 214 28.75 14.71 -5.15
CA ARG A 214 29.32 14.08 -3.93
C ARG A 214 30.01 12.75 -4.26
N ILE A 215 29.47 11.96 -5.20
CA ILE A 215 30.11 10.72 -5.64
C ILE A 215 31.47 11.01 -6.28
N ARG A 216 31.58 12.01 -7.15
CA ARG A 216 32.87 12.41 -7.76
C ARG A 216 33.88 12.83 -6.71
N GLN A 217 33.48 13.67 -5.76
CA GLN A 217 34.35 14.10 -4.66
C GLN A 217 34.83 12.93 -3.78
N LEU A 218 33.95 11.99 -3.45
CA LEU A 218 34.32 10.80 -2.67
C LEU A 218 35.28 9.88 -3.44
N LYS A 219 35.13 9.77 -4.76
CA LYS A 219 36.07 9.01 -5.60
C LYS A 219 37.44 9.68 -5.68
N GLU A 220 37.51 11.00 -5.72
CA GLU A 220 38.78 11.73 -5.68
C GLU A 220 39.50 11.56 -4.34
N ARG A 221 38.75 11.54 -3.24
CA ARG A 221 39.32 11.21 -1.93
C ARG A 221 39.79 9.76 -1.86
N LEU A 222 39.10 8.83 -2.53
CA LEU A 222 39.55 7.46 -2.66
C LEU A 222 40.91 7.38 -3.38
N SER A 223 41.07 8.06 -4.52
CA SER A 223 42.32 8.04 -5.28
C SER A 223 43.47 8.60 -4.46
N HIS A 224 43.26 9.72 -3.76
CA HIS A 224 44.28 10.27 -2.87
C HIS A 224 44.64 9.34 -1.70
N LEU A 225 43.67 8.63 -1.11
CA LEU A 225 43.97 7.61 -0.11
C LEU A 225 44.80 6.46 -0.68
N LEU A 226 44.52 6.05 -1.92
CA LEU A 226 45.30 5.00 -2.58
C LEU A 226 46.72 5.47 -2.88
N GLU A 227 46.88 6.68 -3.37
CA GLU A 227 48.18 7.26 -3.67
C GLU A 227 49.03 7.42 -2.40
N SER A 228 48.46 7.98 -1.33
CA SER A 228 49.15 8.09 -0.03
C SER A 228 49.49 6.72 0.56
N THR A 229 48.59 5.75 0.52
CA THR A 229 48.88 4.38 1.01
C THR A 229 50.00 3.72 0.20
N LEU A 230 50.04 3.94 -1.11
CA LEU A 230 51.11 3.42 -1.98
C LEU A 230 52.46 4.10 -1.70
N LEU A 231 52.46 5.41 -1.47
CA LEU A 231 53.67 6.18 -1.15
C LEU A 231 54.24 5.86 0.23
N ASP A 232 53.39 5.69 1.25
CA ASP A 232 53.81 5.21 2.59
C ASP A 232 54.38 3.79 2.53
N GLN A 233 53.80 2.93 1.69
CA GLN A 233 54.33 1.58 1.47
C GLN A 233 55.67 1.58 0.72
N ALA A 234 55.91 2.57 -0.15
CA ALA A 234 57.17 2.74 -0.87
C ALA A 234 58.29 3.38 -0.03
N SER A 235 57.96 4.10 1.05
CA SER A 235 58.92 4.76 1.95
C SER A 235 59.26 3.92 3.20
N SER A 236 58.62 2.77 3.37
CA SER A 236 58.92 1.80 4.44
C SER A 236 59.97 0.77 3.98
N PRO A 237 61.09 0.55 4.69
CA PRO A 237 62.09 -0.44 4.31
C PRO A 237 61.57 -1.88 4.57
N ALA A 238 61.18 -2.56 3.49
CA ALA A 238 60.95 -4.02 3.32
C ALA A 238 59.89 -4.72 4.22
N PRO A 239 58.76 -5.21 3.65
CA PRO A 239 57.70 -5.91 4.42
C PRO A 239 57.93 -7.42 4.62
N GLN A 240 59.05 -8.00 4.16
CA GLN A 240 59.25 -9.45 4.21
C GLN A 240 59.50 -9.99 5.62
N SER A 241 60.06 -9.18 6.52
CA SER A 241 60.35 -9.59 7.90
C SER A 241 59.13 -9.49 8.83
N GLU A 242 58.23 -8.52 8.59
CA GLU A 242 57.02 -8.34 9.40
C GLU A 242 55.91 -9.34 9.03
N ALA A 243 55.69 -9.61 7.73
CA ALA A 243 54.69 -10.57 7.28
C ALA A 243 54.99 -11.99 7.79
N ALA A 244 56.25 -12.42 7.76
CA ALA A 244 56.65 -13.72 8.33
C ALA A 244 56.41 -13.78 9.85
N SER A 245 56.65 -12.67 10.57
CA SER A 245 56.40 -12.58 12.01
C SER A 245 54.91 -12.56 12.37
N ALA A 246 54.06 -11.98 11.51
CA ALA A 246 52.62 -11.94 11.69
C ALA A 246 51.99 -13.33 11.51
N THR A 247 52.38 -14.05 10.45
CA THR A 247 51.92 -15.43 10.23
C THR A 247 52.36 -16.36 11.36
N ALA A 248 53.59 -16.22 11.85
CA ALA A 248 54.07 -17.00 13.00
C ALA A 248 53.26 -16.74 14.29
N ARG A 249 52.90 -15.47 14.56
CA ARG A 249 52.05 -15.11 15.71
C ARG A 249 50.61 -15.64 15.55
N GLU A 250 50.08 -15.62 14.33
CA GLU A 250 48.75 -16.15 14.04
C GLU A 250 48.69 -17.67 14.23
N VAL A 251 49.70 -18.39 13.72
CA VAL A 251 49.86 -19.84 13.93
C VAL A 251 49.92 -20.17 15.42
N GLN A 252 50.72 -19.46 16.21
CA GLN A 252 50.79 -19.65 17.66
C GLN A 252 49.44 -19.39 18.36
N ARG A 253 48.70 -18.38 17.90
CA ARG A 253 47.36 -18.08 18.43
C ARG A 253 46.37 -19.20 18.11
N LEU A 254 46.37 -19.70 16.88
CA LEU A 254 45.50 -20.81 16.47
C LEU A 254 45.81 -22.10 17.23
N GLN A 255 47.08 -22.39 17.50
CA GLN A 255 47.50 -23.50 18.36
C GLN A 255 46.99 -23.34 19.79
N ALA A 256 47.20 -22.18 20.41
CA ALA A 256 46.77 -21.92 21.78
C ALA A 256 45.24 -21.99 21.94
N ASP A 257 44.51 -21.47 20.95
CA ASP A 257 43.05 -21.55 20.93
C ASP A 257 42.59 -23.00 20.75
N ALA A 258 43.19 -23.79 19.86
CA ALA A 258 42.84 -25.20 19.69
C ALA A 258 43.06 -26.01 20.98
N VAL A 259 44.17 -25.78 21.70
CA VAL A 259 44.43 -26.43 23.00
C VAL A 259 43.37 -26.04 24.03
N ARG A 260 42.96 -24.77 24.06
CA ARG A 260 41.92 -24.27 24.98
C ARG A 260 40.57 -24.92 24.70
N GLU A 261 40.19 -25.04 23.43
CA GLU A 261 38.92 -25.69 23.03
C GLU A 261 38.93 -27.19 23.40
N ILE A 262 40.06 -27.89 23.24
CA ILE A 262 40.21 -29.28 23.70
C ILE A 262 40.01 -29.38 25.22
N ALA A 263 40.58 -28.45 26.00
CA ALA A 263 40.43 -28.42 27.45
C ALA A 263 38.98 -28.12 27.90
N GLN A 264 38.24 -27.35 27.11
CA GLN A 264 36.82 -27.04 27.36
C GLN A 264 35.85 -28.13 26.88
N GLY A 265 36.35 -29.17 26.19
CA GLY A 265 35.52 -30.23 25.62
C GLY A 265 34.88 -29.89 24.26
N ASN A 266 35.27 -28.77 23.64
CA ASN A 266 34.77 -28.33 22.34
C ASN A 266 35.60 -28.94 21.19
N TYR A 267 35.56 -30.25 21.02
CA TYR A 267 36.46 -30.94 20.08
C TYR A 267 36.25 -30.53 18.61
N ARG A 268 35.01 -30.27 18.17
CA ARG A 268 34.75 -29.75 16.81
C ARG A 268 35.37 -28.38 16.55
N ALA A 269 35.31 -27.47 17.52
CA ALA A 269 35.93 -26.16 17.40
C ALA A 269 37.46 -26.29 17.36
N ALA A 270 38.03 -27.18 18.18
CA ALA A 270 39.46 -27.49 18.16
C ALA A 270 39.92 -28.04 16.79
N ILE A 271 39.15 -28.95 16.18
CA ILE A 271 39.43 -29.48 14.82
C ILE A 271 39.49 -28.33 13.81
N GLY A 272 38.49 -27.44 13.82
CA GLY A 272 38.44 -26.29 12.92
C GLY A 272 39.65 -25.35 13.06
N ARG A 273 40.06 -25.04 14.29
CA ARG A 273 41.23 -24.18 14.54
C ARG A 273 42.55 -24.87 14.17
N ALA A 274 42.69 -26.15 14.46
CA ALA A 274 43.87 -26.93 14.07
C ALA A 274 43.96 -27.05 12.53
N SER A 275 42.84 -27.21 11.84
CA SER A 275 42.78 -27.19 10.37
C SER A 275 43.20 -25.84 9.79
N GLN A 276 42.74 -24.73 10.37
CA GLN A 276 43.16 -23.39 9.96
C GLN A 276 44.67 -23.19 10.17
N CYS A 277 45.21 -23.66 11.30
CA CYS A 277 46.65 -23.64 11.52
C CYS A 277 47.42 -24.39 10.41
N MET A 278 46.95 -25.60 10.03
CA MET A 278 47.58 -26.38 8.96
C MET A 278 47.56 -25.67 7.61
N THR A 279 46.52 -24.86 7.31
CA THR A 279 46.45 -24.11 6.05
C THR A 279 47.36 -22.88 5.99
N GLN A 280 47.72 -22.31 7.15
CA GLN A 280 48.55 -21.12 7.25
C GLN A 280 50.05 -21.42 7.40
N THR A 281 50.41 -22.68 7.63
CA THR A 281 51.79 -23.12 7.77
C THR A 281 52.18 -24.01 6.60
N ASP A 282 53.48 -24.09 6.31
CA ASP A 282 54.00 -25.05 5.33
C ASP A 282 53.51 -26.49 5.64
N PRO A 283 53.29 -27.33 4.61
CA PRO A 283 52.86 -28.71 4.75
C PRO A 283 53.94 -29.54 5.45
N GLY A 284 53.95 -29.48 6.78
CA GLY A 284 55.01 -30.02 7.61
C GLY A 284 54.98 -29.58 9.09
N ASN A 285 54.15 -28.62 9.48
CA ASN A 285 53.98 -28.28 10.90
C ASN A 285 53.30 -29.43 11.68
N ARG A 286 54.13 -30.32 12.23
CA ARG A 286 53.73 -31.52 12.97
C ARG A 286 52.86 -31.20 14.17
N GLU A 287 52.99 -30.03 14.78
CA GLU A 287 52.24 -29.68 15.99
C GLU A 287 50.75 -29.48 15.70
N CYS A 288 50.43 -28.75 14.62
CA CYS A 288 49.02 -28.53 14.24
C CYS A 288 48.35 -29.80 13.72
N GLN A 289 49.11 -30.66 13.04
CA GLN A 289 48.64 -31.98 12.65
C GLN A 289 48.35 -32.87 13.88
N GLN A 290 49.25 -32.90 14.87
CA GLN A 290 49.03 -33.64 16.10
C GLN A 290 47.83 -33.14 16.90
N LEU A 291 47.62 -31.82 16.96
CA LEU A 291 46.43 -31.24 17.60
C LEU A 291 45.14 -31.63 16.88
N HIS A 292 45.16 -31.62 15.55
CA HIS A 292 44.01 -32.04 14.73
C HIS A 292 43.67 -33.51 14.98
N GLU A 293 44.65 -34.41 14.84
CA GLU A 293 44.48 -35.85 15.06
C GLU A 293 44.01 -36.16 16.50
N LYS A 294 44.55 -35.44 17.50
CA LYS A 294 44.12 -35.57 18.89
C LYS A 294 42.66 -35.14 19.07
N ALA A 295 42.26 -34.01 18.51
CA ALA A 295 40.90 -33.49 18.62
C ALA A 295 39.89 -34.42 17.92
N GLU A 296 40.21 -34.95 16.74
CA GLU A 296 39.37 -35.94 16.07
C GLU A 296 39.18 -37.23 16.86
N ARG A 297 40.26 -37.75 17.46
CA ARG A 297 40.17 -38.95 18.33
C ARG A 297 39.22 -38.69 19.50
N LEU A 298 39.36 -37.54 20.16
CA LEU A 298 38.50 -37.15 21.29
C LEU A 298 37.05 -36.94 20.86
N GLU A 299 36.78 -36.33 19.70
CA GLU A 299 35.42 -36.20 19.17
C GLU A 299 34.79 -37.58 18.91
N ARG A 300 35.53 -38.53 18.32
CA ARG A 300 35.04 -39.90 18.10
C ARG A 300 34.76 -40.65 19.40
N GLU A 301 35.57 -40.45 20.44
CA GLU A 301 35.35 -41.02 21.77
C GLU A 301 34.15 -40.37 22.47
N TYR A 302 34.04 -39.05 22.40
CA TYR A 302 32.91 -38.27 22.92
C TYR A 302 31.59 -38.74 22.31
N GLN A 303 31.49 -38.79 20.98
CA GLN A 303 30.27 -39.23 20.29
C GLN A 303 29.90 -40.67 20.64
N ARG A 304 30.88 -41.59 20.72
CA ARG A 304 30.64 -42.98 21.16
C ARG A 304 30.11 -43.05 22.59
N CYS A 305 30.68 -42.25 23.50
CA CYS A 305 30.26 -42.18 24.89
C CYS A 305 28.80 -41.71 25.02
N ILE A 306 28.47 -40.60 24.36
CA ILE A 306 27.13 -40.01 24.41
C ILE A 306 26.10 -40.93 23.75
N MET A 307 26.43 -41.57 22.62
CA MET A 307 25.54 -42.58 22.01
C MET A 307 25.32 -43.81 22.90
N GLY A 308 26.29 -44.14 23.78
CA GLY A 308 26.17 -45.19 24.78
C GLY A 308 25.39 -44.79 26.03
N GLY A 309 24.89 -43.54 26.13
CA GLY A 309 24.16 -43.03 27.29
C GLY A 309 25.01 -42.72 28.52
N MET A 310 26.33 -42.76 28.37
CA MET A 310 27.30 -42.44 29.44
C MET A 310 27.60 -40.93 29.45
N THR A 311 28.16 -40.46 30.56
CA THR A 311 28.49 -39.04 30.72
C THR A 311 29.95 -38.78 30.37
N TRP A 312 30.22 -37.70 29.63
CA TRP A 312 31.58 -37.33 29.29
C TRP A 312 32.11 -36.26 30.25
N SER A 313 33.25 -36.52 30.88
CA SER A 313 33.89 -35.59 31.82
C SER A 313 35.41 -35.66 31.73
N ASN A 314 36.08 -34.51 31.74
CA ASN A 314 37.54 -34.37 31.71
C ASN A 314 38.24 -35.21 30.62
N GLY A 315 37.63 -35.29 29.43
CA GLY A 315 38.19 -36.01 28.28
C GLY A 315 38.07 -37.54 28.38
N ARG A 316 37.18 -38.06 29.23
CA ARG A 316 36.90 -39.49 29.38
C ARG A 316 35.40 -39.75 29.54
N CYS A 317 35.01 -40.97 29.19
CA CYS A 317 33.65 -41.47 29.38
C CYS A 317 33.50 -42.08 30.77
N LEU A 318 32.43 -41.73 31.48
CA LEU A 318 32.06 -42.19 32.84
C LEU A 318 30.69 -42.86 32.84
#